data_AF-A0A8X6G868-F1
#
_entry.id   AF-A0A8X6G868-F1
#
_cell.length_a   1.000
_cell.length_b   1.000
_cell.length_c   1.000
_cell.angle_alpha   90.00
_cell.angle_beta   90.00
_cell.angle_gamma   90.00
#
_symmetry.space_group_name_H-M   'P 1'
#
loop_
_entity.id
_entity.type
_entity.pdbx_description
1 polymer ?
#
loop_
_entity_poly.entity_id
_entity_poly.type
_entity_poly.pdbx_seq_one_letter_code
_entity_poly.pdbx_strand_id
1 'polypeptide(L)'
;MVDAFDQQVCSETPMSNSDSFTAASCLDVSLTEKQQNAILKCQNCGLLDKKACKCTCADGWDSPDCSRVCKDDHQRCGMNPGFPTKASCSLNNFAIAKKYCRKMCRSCNPLIEHTIFNHVCCERKLCGDGYVLNLKSKPCSCTLLCPGPKCDSLEGKGSVLQYCFIHIFFQILYFYSTTKVNFKL
;
A
#
# COMPACT_ATOMS: atom_id res chain seq x y z
N MET A 1 -23.41 24.31 0.85
CA MET A 1 -23.06 23.25 1.82
C MET A 1 -22.62 22.00 1.06
N VAL A 2 -21.48 22.09 0.36
CA VAL A 2 -20.50 21.01 0.12
C VAL A 2 -19.29 21.74 -0.49
N ASP A 3 -18.21 21.93 0.25
CA ASP A 3 -16.99 22.50 -0.32
C ASP A 3 -15.79 21.59 -0.03
N ALA A 4 -15.19 21.18 -1.15
CA ALA A 4 -13.82 20.75 -1.41
C ALA A 4 -13.09 19.90 -0.34
N PHE A 5 -12.87 18.64 -0.70
CA PHE A 5 -11.82 17.81 -0.13
C PHE A 5 -10.46 18.47 -0.45
N ASP A 6 -9.84 19.06 0.57
CA ASP A 6 -8.54 19.72 0.50
C ASP A 6 -7.43 18.68 0.25
N GLN A 7 -7.16 18.37 -1.03
CA GLN A 7 -6.03 17.54 -1.44
C GLN A 7 -4.78 18.42 -1.48
N GLN A 8 -3.98 18.41 -0.42
CA GLN A 8 -2.73 19.17 -0.37
C GLN A 8 -1.48 18.28 -0.56
N VAL A 9 -0.51 18.80 -1.32
CA VAL A 9 0.61 18.06 -1.92
C VAL A 9 1.90 18.28 -1.15
N CYS A 10 2.61 17.20 -0.83
CA CYS A 10 3.98 17.23 -0.29
C CYS A 10 4.92 16.62 -1.33
N SER A 11 5.95 17.34 -1.79
CA SER A 11 6.97 16.80 -2.69
C SER A 11 8.35 16.79 -2.00
N GLU A 12 9.12 15.71 -2.18
CA GLU A 12 10.53 15.69 -1.78
C GLU A 12 11.34 16.40 -2.88
N THR A 13 12.00 17.51 -2.58
CA THR A 13 12.94 18.14 -3.52
C THR A 13 14.32 17.46 -3.40
N PRO A 14 15.04 17.20 -4.52
CA PRO A 14 16.41 16.72 -4.44
C PRO A 14 17.31 17.83 -3.86
N MET A 15 18.09 17.48 -2.84
CA MET A 15 19.08 18.39 -2.24
C MET A 15 20.17 18.74 -3.27
N SER A 16 20.28 20.03 -3.61
CA SER A 16 21.50 20.60 -4.19
C SER A 16 21.96 21.79 -3.35
N ASN A 17 23.08 21.59 -2.66
CA ASN A 17 24.06 22.53 -2.10
C ASN A 17 23.64 23.84 -1.40
N SER A 18 24.19 23.95 -0.18
CA SER A 18 24.61 25.14 0.59
C SER A 18 23.59 26.25 0.86
N ASP A 19 23.41 26.45 2.17
CA ASP A 19 22.90 27.62 2.89
C ASP A 19 21.40 27.74 3.15
N SER A 20 21.12 28.06 4.42
CA SER A 20 19.86 28.49 5.05
C SER A 20 18.80 27.42 5.38
N PHE A 21 18.63 27.21 6.68
CA PHE A 21 17.45 26.60 7.30
C PHE A 21 16.19 27.31 6.81
N THR A 22 15.37 26.64 6.00
CA THR A 22 13.99 27.04 5.76
C THR A 22 13.10 25.81 5.94
N ALA A 23 12.05 26.00 6.75
CA ALA A 23 11.12 24.96 7.16
C ALA A 23 10.50 24.27 5.94
N ALA A 24 10.30 22.95 6.04
CA ALA A 24 9.49 22.21 5.09
C ALA A 24 8.08 22.84 5.07
N SER A 25 7.82 23.65 4.03
CA SER A 25 6.51 24.21 3.75
C SER A 25 5.88 23.38 2.64
N CYS A 26 4.69 22.83 2.93
CA CYS A 26 3.80 22.36 1.88
C CYS A 26 3.46 23.58 1.00
N LEU A 27 3.98 23.60 -0.22
CA LEU A 27 3.76 24.65 -1.18
C LEU A 27 2.42 24.40 -1.90
N ASP A 28 1.49 25.36 -1.84
CA ASP A 28 0.39 25.48 -2.81
C ASP A 28 1.01 25.94 -4.13
N VAL A 29 1.31 25.01 -5.03
CA VAL A 29 1.80 25.35 -6.37
C VAL A 29 0.94 24.66 -7.41
N SER A 30 0.32 25.48 -8.27
CA SER A 30 -0.11 25.12 -9.61
C SER A 30 1.10 24.62 -10.40
N LEU A 31 1.40 23.31 -10.32
CA LEU A 31 2.54 22.70 -11.01
C LEU A 31 2.12 22.20 -12.40
N THR A 32 2.91 22.57 -13.40
CA THR A 32 2.87 22.00 -14.75
C THR A 32 3.26 20.51 -14.71
N GLU A 33 2.73 19.72 -15.65
CA GLU A 33 2.66 18.24 -15.67
C GLU A 33 4.00 17.47 -15.55
N LYS A 34 5.14 18.16 -15.46
CA LYS A 34 6.49 17.55 -15.53
C LYS A 34 7.22 17.47 -14.18
N GLN A 35 6.61 17.87 -13.08
CA GLN A 35 7.15 17.79 -11.71
C GLN A 35 6.23 16.97 -10.78
N GLN A 36 5.84 15.78 -11.23
CA GLN A 36 5.03 14.82 -10.48
C GLN A 36 5.86 14.13 -9.37
N ASN A 37 6.47 14.89 -8.44
CA ASN A 37 7.04 14.31 -7.22
C ASN A 37 5.91 14.09 -6.19
N ALA A 38 5.39 12.87 -6.21
CA ALA A 38 4.57 12.14 -5.23
C ALA A 38 3.86 12.95 -4.13
N ILE A 39 2.57 13.27 -4.35
CA ILE A 39 1.63 13.68 -3.29
C ILE A 39 1.62 12.61 -2.17
N LEU A 40 2.21 12.90 -1.01
CA LEU A 40 2.14 11.98 0.14
C LEU A 40 0.70 11.90 0.65
N LYS A 41 0.07 10.74 0.45
CA LYS A 41 -1.28 10.45 0.94
C LYS A 41 -1.24 9.44 2.07
N CYS A 42 -1.63 9.86 3.26
CA CYS A 42 -1.77 8.96 4.40
C CYS A 42 -2.99 8.04 4.21
N GLN A 43 -2.76 6.74 4.35
CA GLN A 43 -3.78 5.69 4.28
C GLN A 43 -4.29 5.34 5.68
N ASN A 44 -5.38 4.56 5.75
CA ASN A 44 -5.83 3.93 7.01
C ASN A 44 -6.03 4.92 8.18
N CYS A 45 -6.68 6.05 7.89
CA CYS A 45 -6.87 7.18 8.80
C CYS A 45 -5.58 7.86 9.29
N GLY A 46 -4.43 7.65 8.65
CA GLY A 46 -3.21 8.36 9.02
C GLY A 46 -3.37 9.88 8.91
N LEU A 47 -2.77 10.60 9.86
CA LEU A 47 -2.82 12.06 9.93
C LEU A 47 -1.56 12.64 9.29
N LEU A 48 -1.73 13.47 8.26
CA LEU A 48 -0.61 14.15 7.61
C LEU A 48 -0.15 15.33 8.46
N ASP A 49 1.07 15.27 8.98
CA ASP A 49 1.78 16.44 9.47
C ASP A 49 2.33 17.22 8.27
N LYS A 50 1.63 18.30 7.91
CA LYS A 50 1.99 19.18 6.79
C LYS A 50 3.33 19.89 7.01
N LYS A 51 3.77 20.11 8.25
CA LYS A 51 5.07 20.77 8.52
C LYS A 51 6.22 19.79 8.40
N ALA A 52 6.01 18.53 8.77
CA ALA A 52 7.06 17.51 8.71
C ALA A 52 7.03 16.66 7.43
N CYS A 53 6.00 16.83 6.59
CA CYS A 53 5.71 15.97 5.43
C CYS A 53 5.71 14.47 5.79
N LYS A 54 5.02 14.12 6.89
CA LYS A 54 5.00 12.75 7.44
C LYS A 54 3.60 12.35 7.86
N CYS A 55 3.27 11.07 7.69
CA CYS A 55 2.05 10.51 8.25
C CYS A 55 2.28 10.03 9.67
N THR A 56 1.38 10.41 10.58
CA THR A 56 1.21 9.77 11.89
C THR A 56 0.16 8.68 11.73
N CYS A 57 0.57 7.42 11.87
CA CYS A 57 -0.32 6.28 11.63
C CYS A 57 -1.24 6.00 12.81
N ALA A 58 -2.44 5.52 12.50
CA ALA A 58 -3.30 4.89 13.49
C ALA A 58 -2.64 3.63 14.06
N ASP A 59 -2.94 3.29 15.30
CA ASP A 59 -2.47 2.04 15.90
C ASP A 59 -2.97 0.84 15.07
N GLY A 60 -2.08 -0.12 14.86
CA GLY A 60 -2.25 -1.23 13.92
C GLY A 60 -1.68 -1.00 12.53
N TRP A 61 -1.31 0.24 12.19
CA TRP A 61 -0.78 0.62 10.89
C TRP A 61 0.62 1.23 11.00
N ASP A 62 1.34 1.21 9.88
CA ASP A 62 2.76 1.50 9.76
C ASP A 62 3.09 1.79 8.29
N SER A 63 4.35 2.16 8.01
CA SER A 63 4.91 2.72 6.76
C SER A 63 4.82 4.26 6.68
N PRO A 64 5.65 4.90 5.83
CA PRO A 64 5.63 6.36 5.66
C PRO A 64 4.25 6.93 5.27
N ASP A 65 3.43 6.12 4.59
CA ASP A 65 2.07 6.43 4.15
C ASP A 65 0.98 5.67 4.94
N CYS A 66 1.35 4.97 6.02
CA CYS A 66 0.45 4.17 6.86
C CYS A 66 -0.30 3.04 6.13
N SER A 67 0.18 2.59 4.98
CA SER A 67 -0.46 1.55 4.16
C SER A 67 -0.24 0.13 4.66
N ARG A 68 0.77 -0.09 5.50
CA ARG A 68 1.19 -1.43 5.96
C ARG A 68 0.66 -1.70 7.35
N VAL A 69 0.38 -2.97 7.64
CA VAL A 69 0.02 -3.39 9.00
C VAL A 69 1.26 -3.34 9.90
N CYS A 70 1.09 -2.86 11.13
CA CYS A 70 2.12 -2.93 12.15
C CYS A 70 2.30 -4.38 12.63
N LYS A 71 3.33 -5.05 12.10
CA LYS A 71 3.73 -6.41 12.45
C LYS A 71 5.23 -6.61 12.27
N ASP A 72 5.73 -7.71 12.81
CA ASP A 72 7.05 -8.21 12.46
C ASP A 72 6.94 -8.96 11.12
N ASP A 73 7.78 -8.58 10.15
CA ASP A 73 7.82 -9.22 8.83
C ASP A 73 8.75 -10.45 8.82
N HIS A 74 9.63 -10.57 9.80
CA HIS A 74 10.59 -11.67 9.87
C HIS A 74 10.23 -12.65 10.99
N GLN A 75 10.15 -13.93 10.67
CA GLN A 75 9.75 -14.99 11.61
C GLN A 75 10.66 -15.12 12.84
N ARG A 76 11.92 -14.67 12.75
CA ARG A 76 12.90 -14.75 13.86
C ARG A 76 12.89 -13.54 14.81
N CYS A 77 11.93 -12.62 14.68
CA CYS A 77 11.76 -11.54 15.65
C CYS A 77 11.31 -12.13 17.00
N GLY A 78 12.05 -11.83 18.07
CA GLY A 78 11.82 -12.37 19.41
C GLY A 78 12.32 -13.80 19.62
N MET A 79 13.10 -14.38 18.69
CA MET A 79 13.56 -15.78 18.75
C MET A 79 15.09 -15.91 18.77
N ASN A 80 15.57 -17.04 19.33
CA ASN A 80 16.97 -17.46 19.32
C ASN A 80 17.10 -18.85 18.66
N PRO A 81 17.89 -19.06 17.58
CA PRO A 81 18.70 -18.07 16.86
C PRO A 81 17.86 -17.05 16.09
N GLY A 82 18.29 -15.79 16.03
CA GLY A 82 17.50 -14.73 15.42
C GLY A 82 17.70 -13.35 16.02
N PHE A 83 16.59 -12.66 16.28
CA PHE A 83 16.53 -11.35 16.93
C PHE A 83 15.84 -11.49 18.30
N PRO A 84 16.49 -12.11 19.30
CA PRO A 84 15.81 -12.58 20.50
C PRO A 84 15.28 -11.46 21.39
N THR A 85 15.91 -10.29 21.34
CA THR A 85 15.57 -9.16 22.21
C THR A 85 15.61 -7.84 21.45
N LYS A 86 15.13 -6.79 22.11
CA LYS A 86 15.20 -5.42 21.58
C LYS A 86 16.63 -4.93 21.35
N ALA A 87 17.65 -5.56 21.95
CA ALA A 87 19.04 -5.22 21.66
C ALA A 87 19.39 -5.43 20.18
N SER A 88 18.71 -6.37 19.50
CA SER A 88 18.89 -6.61 18.07
C SER A 88 18.38 -5.46 17.20
N CYS A 89 17.53 -4.58 17.72
CA CYS A 89 16.91 -3.50 16.94
C CYS A 89 17.92 -2.46 16.42
N SER A 90 19.05 -2.29 17.12
CA SER A 90 20.09 -1.33 16.76
C SER A 90 21.14 -1.91 15.79
N LEU A 91 21.10 -3.21 15.50
CA LEU A 91 22.08 -3.81 14.58
C LEU A 91 21.80 -3.40 13.13
N ASN A 92 22.83 -3.47 12.30
CA ASN A 92 22.77 -3.17 10.86
C ASN A 92 22.13 -1.81 10.56
N ASN A 93 22.57 -0.75 11.25
CA ASN A 93 22.04 0.61 11.08
C ASN A 93 20.50 0.67 11.23
N PHE A 94 19.98 0.02 12.27
CA PHE A 94 18.54 -0.08 12.55
C PHE A 94 17.71 -0.78 11.46
N ALA A 95 18.33 -1.52 10.54
CA ALA A 95 17.59 -2.25 9.50
C ALA A 95 16.63 -3.29 10.09
N ILE A 96 16.98 -3.90 11.22
CA ILE A 96 16.10 -4.84 11.93
C ILE A 96 14.87 -4.12 12.44
N ALA A 97 15.04 -3.00 13.12
CA ALA A 97 13.92 -2.19 13.59
C ALA A 97 13.05 -1.70 12.44
N LYS A 98 13.65 -1.16 11.37
CA LYS A 98 12.91 -0.50 10.27
C LYS A 98 12.25 -1.47 9.28
N LYS A 99 12.83 -2.66 9.05
CA LYS A 99 12.39 -3.55 7.96
C LYS A 99 11.83 -4.87 8.45
N TYR A 100 12.42 -5.48 9.47
CA TYR A 100 12.14 -6.87 9.81
C TYR A 100 11.27 -7.03 11.06
N CYS A 101 11.61 -6.34 12.14
CA CYS A 101 11.03 -6.54 13.47
C CYS A 101 10.39 -5.27 14.01
N ARG A 102 9.59 -4.58 13.17
CA ARG A 102 9.02 -3.27 13.50
C ARG A 102 8.17 -3.31 14.77
N LYS A 103 7.36 -4.35 14.96
CA LYS A 103 6.51 -4.52 16.15
C LYS A 103 7.36 -4.82 17.39
N MET A 104 8.28 -5.79 17.31
CA MET A 104 9.18 -6.13 18.42
C MET A 104 10.03 -4.93 18.86
N CYS A 105 10.53 -4.17 17.89
CA CYS A 105 11.36 -3.00 18.11
C CYS A 105 10.59 -1.73 18.45
N ARG A 106 9.25 -1.79 18.55
CA ARG A 106 8.38 -0.63 18.78
C ARG A 106 8.59 0.50 17.78
N SER A 107 8.92 0.15 16.54
CA SER A 107 8.92 1.10 15.42
C SER A 107 7.50 1.42 14.95
N CYS A 108 6.52 0.60 15.34
CA CYS A 108 5.09 0.83 15.15
C CYS A 108 4.30 0.30 16.35
N ASN A 109 3.05 0.74 16.50
CA ASN A 109 2.15 0.28 17.55
C ASN A 109 1.15 -0.75 17.00
N PRO A 110 1.19 -2.02 17.43
CA PRO A 110 0.19 -3.01 17.02
C PRO A 110 -1.14 -2.80 17.73
N LEU A 111 -2.24 -3.27 17.14
CA LEU A 111 -3.51 -3.40 17.87
C LEU A 111 -3.41 -4.60 18.82
N ILE A 112 -3.41 -4.35 20.12
CA ILE A 112 -3.47 -5.38 21.17
C ILE A 112 -4.73 -5.12 21.99
N GLU A 113 -5.50 -6.17 22.30
CA GLU A 113 -6.58 -6.05 23.29
C GLU A 113 -5.99 -5.54 24.62
N HIS A 114 -6.61 -4.52 25.21
CA HIS A 114 -6.24 -3.90 26.50
C HIS A 114 -5.17 -2.80 26.52
N THR A 115 -4.74 -2.26 25.38
CA THR A 115 -3.91 -1.03 25.37
C THR A 115 -4.73 0.24 25.22
N ILE A 116 -4.28 1.32 25.87
CA ILE A 116 -4.75 2.69 25.56
C ILE A 116 -4.24 3.01 24.15
N PHE A 117 -5.17 3.18 23.22
CA PHE A 117 -4.83 3.53 21.85
C PHE A 117 -4.69 5.04 21.72
N ASN A 118 -3.69 5.48 20.95
CA ASN A 118 -3.54 6.89 20.59
C ASN A 118 -4.63 7.27 19.58
N HIS A 119 -4.82 6.44 18.55
CA HIS A 119 -5.76 6.69 17.46
C HIS A 119 -6.07 5.38 16.73
N VAL A 120 -7.35 5.01 16.64
CA VAL A 120 -7.82 3.77 16.00
C VAL A 120 -8.68 4.09 14.79
N CYS A 121 -8.49 3.38 13.69
CA CYS A 121 -9.25 3.52 12.45
C CYS A 121 -10.30 2.41 12.29
N CYS A 122 -11.49 2.75 11.77
CA CYS A 122 -12.52 1.79 11.34
C CYS A 122 -12.81 0.65 12.32
N GLU A 123 -13.09 0.97 13.59
CA GLU A 123 -13.43 -0.05 14.62
C GLU A 123 -12.37 -1.15 14.75
N ARG A 124 -11.08 -0.79 14.67
CA ARG A 124 -9.93 -1.72 14.76
C ARG A 124 -9.79 -2.67 13.57
N LYS A 125 -10.53 -2.46 12.48
CA LYS A 125 -10.39 -3.28 11.28
C LYS A 125 -9.00 -3.10 10.65
N LEU A 126 -8.34 -4.23 10.40
CA LEU A 126 -7.10 -4.30 9.64
C LEU A 126 -7.33 -4.96 8.29
N CYS A 127 -6.58 -4.54 7.27
CA CYS A 127 -6.57 -5.19 5.97
C CYS A 127 -5.32 -6.05 5.80
N GLY A 128 -5.39 -7.07 4.95
CA GLY A 128 -4.22 -7.88 4.61
C GLY A 128 -3.18 -7.09 3.81
N ASP A 129 -1.97 -7.65 3.69
CA ASP A 129 -0.88 -7.00 2.97
C ASP A 129 -1.28 -6.60 1.54
N GLY A 130 -0.98 -5.36 1.17
CA GLY A 130 -1.32 -4.76 -0.13
C GLY A 130 -2.72 -4.13 -0.19
N TYR A 131 -3.50 -4.17 0.89
CA TYR A 131 -4.83 -3.56 0.95
C TYR A 131 -4.87 -2.45 2.00
N VAL A 132 -5.71 -1.44 1.74
CA VAL A 132 -6.00 -0.32 2.65
C VAL A 132 -7.49 -0.22 2.92
N LEU A 133 -7.85 0.45 4.01
CA LEU A 133 -9.23 0.71 4.38
C LEU A 133 -9.90 1.70 3.43
N ASN A 134 -11.05 1.31 2.91
CA ASN A 134 -11.96 2.19 2.22
C ASN A 134 -12.86 2.91 3.24
N LEU A 135 -12.47 4.14 3.58
CA LEU A 135 -13.16 4.99 4.54
C LEU A 135 -14.52 5.52 4.02
N LYS A 136 -14.80 5.40 2.72
CA LYS A 136 -16.08 5.83 2.13
C LYS A 136 -17.18 4.78 2.29
N SER A 137 -16.81 3.51 2.45
CA SER A 137 -17.77 2.42 2.72
C SER A 137 -18.10 2.33 4.21
N LYS A 138 -19.37 2.08 4.54
CA LYS A 138 -19.83 1.79 5.90
C LYS A 138 -20.59 0.44 5.90
N PRO A 139 -20.12 -0.61 6.61
CA PRO A 139 -18.86 -0.66 7.37
C PRO A 139 -17.63 -0.53 6.46
N CYS A 140 -16.48 -0.12 7.03
CA CYS A 140 -15.24 0.01 6.25
C CYS A 140 -14.90 -1.31 5.56
N SER A 141 -14.51 -1.26 4.29
CA SER A 141 -14.05 -2.40 3.49
C SER A 141 -12.55 -2.28 3.19
N CYS A 142 -11.95 -3.32 2.63
CA CYS A 142 -10.55 -3.29 2.22
C CYS A 142 -10.47 -3.18 0.69
N THR A 143 -9.66 -2.25 0.20
CA THR A 143 -9.44 -2.03 -1.24
C THR A 143 -7.95 -2.20 -1.54
N LEU A 144 -7.65 -2.78 -2.70
CA LEU A 144 -6.28 -2.96 -3.15
C LEU A 144 -5.60 -1.59 -3.31
N LEU A 145 -4.42 -1.43 -2.74
CA LEU A 145 -3.61 -0.21 -2.92
C LEU A 145 -2.72 -0.36 -4.15
N CYS A 146 -2.86 0.58 -5.10
CA CYS A 146 -1.99 0.68 -6.27
C CYS A 146 -1.39 2.08 -6.41
N PRO A 147 -0.09 2.18 -6.80
CA PRO A 147 0.85 1.09 -7.10
C PRO A 147 1.27 0.30 -5.85
N GLY A 148 1.54 -1.01 -6.00
CA GLY A 148 1.83 -1.90 -4.87
C GLY A 148 2.14 -3.34 -5.31
N PRO A 149 2.64 -4.20 -4.40
CA PRO A 149 3.15 -5.54 -4.74
C PRO A 149 2.10 -6.51 -5.30
N LYS A 150 0.83 -6.13 -5.26
CA LYS A 150 -0.31 -6.96 -5.70
C LYS A 150 -1.04 -6.40 -6.93
N CYS A 151 -0.59 -5.28 -7.50
CA CYS A 151 -1.29 -4.63 -8.62
C CYS A 151 -1.20 -5.45 -9.92
N ASP A 152 -0.04 -6.06 -10.19
CA ASP A 152 0.17 -6.82 -11.42
C ASP A 152 -0.55 -8.19 -11.42
N SER A 153 -1.02 -8.65 -10.26
CA SER A 153 -1.69 -9.94 -10.13
C SER A 153 -3.16 -9.94 -10.58
N LEU A 154 -3.74 -8.77 -10.87
CA LEU A 154 -5.13 -8.66 -11.34
C LEU A 154 -5.24 -8.68 -12.87
N GLU A 155 -4.19 -8.32 -13.62
CA GLU A 155 -4.23 -8.30 -15.08
C GLU A 155 -4.15 -9.71 -15.72
N GLY A 156 -3.68 -10.72 -14.98
CA GLY A 156 -3.48 -12.08 -15.51
C GLY A 156 -4.72 -12.98 -15.59
N LYS A 157 -5.88 -12.58 -15.04
CA LYS A 157 -7.10 -13.43 -15.04
C LYS A 157 -8.09 -13.10 -16.16
N GLY A 158 -7.95 -11.96 -16.84
CA GLY A 158 -8.80 -11.60 -17.99
C GLY A 158 -8.38 -12.28 -19.29
N SER A 159 -7.09 -12.56 -19.47
CA SER A 159 -6.52 -12.98 -20.76
C SER A 159 -6.69 -14.47 -21.05
N VAL A 160 -6.75 -15.32 -20.02
CA VAL A 160 -6.86 -16.79 -20.19
C VAL A 160 -8.25 -17.17 -20.71
N LEU A 161 -9.30 -16.51 -20.24
CA LEU A 161 -10.67 -16.77 -20.69
C LEU A 161 -10.88 -16.35 -22.15
N GLN A 162 -10.26 -15.25 -22.59
CA GLN A 162 -10.37 -14.77 -23.97
C GLN A 162 -9.67 -15.69 -24.97
N TYR A 163 -8.52 -16.28 -24.62
CA TYR A 163 -7.83 -17.27 -25.46
C TYR A 163 -8.60 -18.58 -25.59
N CYS A 164 -9.27 -19.05 -24.53
CA CYS A 164 -10.11 -20.25 -24.60
C CYS A 164 -11.31 -20.08 -25.54
N PHE A 165 -11.99 -18.92 -25.52
CA PHE A 165 -13.13 -18.67 -26.41
C PHE A 165 -12.74 -18.65 -27.88
N ILE A 166 -11.61 -18.02 -28.22
CA ILE A 166 -11.11 -17.98 -29.60
C ILE A 166 -10.78 -19.39 -30.09
N HIS A 167 -10.07 -20.20 -29.28
CA HIS A 167 -9.73 -21.57 -29.65
C HIS A 167 -10.95 -22.46 -29.86
N ILE A 168 -11.98 -22.35 -29.00
CA ILE A 168 -13.22 -23.12 -29.13
C ILE A 168 -13.98 -22.70 -30.40
N PHE A 169 -14.06 -21.39 -30.70
CA PHE A 169 -14.71 -20.91 -31.92
C PHE A 169 -14.03 -21.43 -33.20
N PHE A 170 -12.69 -21.44 -33.25
CA PHE A 170 -11.95 -22.00 -34.38
C PHE A 170 -12.17 -23.50 -34.56
N GLN A 171 -12.24 -24.27 -33.46
CA GLN A 171 -12.54 -25.70 -33.53
C GLN A 171 -13.97 -25.93 -34.06
N ILE A 172 -14.96 -25.18 -33.59
CA ILE A 172 -16.35 -25.28 -34.08
C ILE A 172 -16.42 -24.94 -35.58
N LEU A 173 -15.80 -23.84 -36.02
CA LEU A 173 -15.78 -23.44 -37.44
C LEU A 173 -15.08 -24.47 -38.34
N TYR A 174 -13.99 -25.06 -37.86
CA TYR A 174 -13.29 -26.13 -38.57
C TYR A 174 -14.20 -27.35 -38.75
N PHE A 175 -14.86 -27.81 -37.68
CA PHE A 175 -15.81 -28.93 -37.75
C PHE A 175 -16.96 -28.65 -38.73
N TYR A 176 -17.60 -27.48 -38.65
CA TYR A 176 -18.68 -27.10 -39.58
C TYR A 176 -18.24 -27.11 -41.05
N SER A 177 -17.01 -26.67 -41.32
CA SER A 177 -16.44 -26.66 -42.68
C SER A 177 -16.22 -28.07 -43.22
N THR A 178 -15.71 -28.99 -42.39
CA THR A 178 -15.48 -30.40 -42.81
C THR A 178 -16.78 -31.18 -43.07
N THR A 179 -17.86 -30.88 -42.33
CA THR A 179 -19.16 -31.55 -42.53
C THR A 179 -19.87 -31.12 -43.82
N LYS A 180 -19.67 -29.88 -44.30
CA LYS A 180 -20.29 -29.43 -45.56
C LYS A 180 -19.65 -30.00 -46.81
N VAL A 181 -18.39 -30.46 -46.74
CA VAL A 181 -17.68 -31.02 -47.90
C VAL A 181 -18.08 -32.47 -48.20
N ASN A 182 -18.67 -33.19 -47.23
CA ASN A 182 -19.07 -34.60 -47.39
C ASN A 182 -20.53 -34.81 -47.83
N PHE A 183 -21.32 -33.75 -48.04
CA PHE A 183 -22.67 -33.84 -48.58
C PHE A 183 -22.71 -33.40 -50.06
N LYS A 184 -22.00 -34.15 -50.90
CA LYS A 184 -22.21 -34.22 -52.35
C LYS A 184 -22.08 -35.68 -52.76
N LEU A 185 -23.19 -36.41 -52.62
CA LEU A 185 -23.47 -37.69 -53.25
C LEU A 185 -24.79 -37.53 -54.00
#